data_AF-A0A0V8JLK0-F1
#
_entry.id   AF-A0A0V8JLK0-F1
#
_cell.length_a   1.000
_cell.length_b   1.000
_cell.length_c   1.000
_cell.angle_alpha   90.00
_cell.angle_beta   90.00
_cell.angle_gamma   90.00
#
_symmetry.space_group_name_H-M   'P 1'
#
loop_
_entity.id
_entity.type
_entity.pdbx_description
1 polymer ?
#
loop_
_entity_poly.entity_id
_entity_poly.type
_entity_poly.pdbx_seq_one_letter_code
_entity_poly.pdbx_strand_id
1 'polypeptide(L)'
;MSVHKAISEHSKKQHELVKAFVRLDTMREQAIEATVLLCKEGQEFSTDTINAVTAQINELAKNNGIVPTRQFVTKEMVEEYVQRLNN
;
A
#
# COMPACT_ATOMS: atom_id res chain seq x y z
N MET A 1 -2.84 3.90 -39.71
CA MET A 1 -2.33 4.02 -38.32
C MET A 1 -1.79 2.66 -37.90
N SER A 2 -0.53 2.59 -37.45
CA SER A 2 0.20 1.32 -37.28
C SER A 2 0.00 0.75 -35.86
N VAL A 3 -0.49 -0.50 -35.79
CA VAL A 3 -0.77 -1.27 -34.55
C VAL A 3 0.42 -1.35 -33.59
N HIS A 4 1.66 -1.20 -34.08
CA HIS A 4 2.87 -1.20 -33.28
C HIS A 4 2.97 -0.02 -32.30
N LYS A 5 2.38 1.15 -32.60
CA LYS A 5 2.35 2.29 -31.66
C LYS A 5 1.38 2.04 -30.50
N ALA A 6 0.20 1.49 -30.78
CA ALA A 6 -0.82 1.23 -29.77
C ALA A 6 -0.39 0.19 -28.72
N ILE A 7 0.36 -0.85 -29.14
CA ILE A 7 0.90 -1.86 -28.22
C ILE A 7 1.98 -1.25 -27.31
N SER A 8 2.83 -0.37 -27.87
CA SER A 8 3.91 0.28 -27.12
C SER A 8 3.37 1.21 -26.03
N GLU A 9 2.34 2.00 -26.34
CA GLU A 9 1.70 2.91 -25.38
C GLU A 9 0.94 2.14 -24.29
N HIS A 10 0.28 1.04 -24.65
CA HIS A 10 -0.39 0.18 -23.68
C HIS A 10 0.61 -0.43 -22.69
N SER A 11 1.72 -0.99 -23.16
CA SER A 11 2.77 -1.57 -22.30
C SER A 11 3.38 -0.52 -21.36
N LYS A 12 3.63 0.70 -21.86
CA LYS A 12 4.16 1.80 -21.04
C LYS A 12 3.18 2.23 -19.94
N LYS A 13 1.89 2.33 -20.25
CA LYS A 13 0.85 2.68 -19.27
C LYS A 13 0.76 1.63 -18.15
N GLN A 14 0.81 0.35 -18.51
CA GLN A 14 0.82 -0.76 -17.55
C GLN A 14 2.06 -0.70 -16.64
N HIS A 15 3.23 -0.43 -17.21
CA HIS A 15 4.47 -0.32 -16.45
C HIS A 15 4.43 0.82 -15.42
N GLU A 16 3.96 2.01 -15.81
CA GLU A 16 3.83 3.15 -14.88
C GLU A 16 2.85 2.86 -13.73
N LEU A 17 1.76 2.13 -14.01
CA LEU A 17 0.80 1.73 -12.98
C LEU A 17 1.40 0.76 -11.96
N VAL A 18 2.15 -0.24 -12.44
CA VAL A 18 2.86 -1.17 -11.57
C VAL A 18 3.89 -0.42 -10.72
N LYS A 19 4.63 0.52 -11.32
CA LYS A 19 5.60 1.35 -10.60
C LYS A 19 4.95 2.22 -9.52
N ALA A 20 3.80 2.83 -9.82
CA ALA A 20 3.03 3.61 -8.86
C ALA A 20 2.53 2.73 -7.70
N PHE A 21 2.02 1.54 -8.02
CA PHE A 21 1.61 0.56 -7.02
C PHE A 21 2.75 0.15 -6.10
N VAL A 22 3.91 -0.22 -6.65
CA VAL A 22 5.09 -0.62 -5.87
C VAL A 22 5.50 0.52 -4.93
N ARG A 23 5.53 1.77 -5.42
CA ARG A 23 5.86 2.93 -4.58
C ARG A 23 4.88 3.09 -3.42
N LEU A 24 3.58 2.97 -3.66
CA LEU A 24 2.57 3.07 -2.61
C LEU A 24 2.66 1.89 -1.63
N ASP A 25 2.93 0.67 -2.10
CA ASP A 25 3.07 -0.50 -1.25
C ASP A 25 4.30 -0.37 -0.34
N THR A 26 5.43 0.16 -0.85
CA THR A 26 6.61 0.51 -0.04
C THR A 26 6.28 1.57 1.02
N MET A 27 5.56 2.64 0.65
CA MET A 27 5.15 3.66 1.62
C MET A 27 4.23 3.08 2.71
N ARG A 28 3.34 2.16 2.34
CA ARG A 28 2.47 1.45 3.29
C ARG A 28 3.30 0.59 4.24
N GLU A 29 4.30 -0.12 3.74
CA GLU A 29 5.20 -0.95 4.56
C GLU A 29 5.99 -0.10 5.56
N GLN A 30 6.57 1.01 5.12
CA GLN A 30 7.28 1.96 6.00
C GLN A 30 6.36 2.55 7.08
N ALA A 31 5.12 2.88 6.72
CA ALA A 31 4.15 3.37 7.70
C ALA A 31 3.78 2.30 8.73
N ILE A 32 3.60 1.04 8.31
CA ILE A 32 3.34 -0.09 9.21
C ILE A 32 4.51 -0.27 10.17
N GLU A 33 5.75 -0.29 9.68
CA GLU A 33 6.94 -0.41 10.52
C GLU A 33 7.03 0.69 11.57
N ALA A 34 6.80 1.95 11.17
CA ALA A 34 6.79 3.08 12.09
C ALA A 34 5.69 2.94 13.16
N THR A 35 4.48 2.58 12.76
CA THR A 35 3.35 2.39 13.70
C THR A 35 3.60 1.22 14.66
N VAL A 36 4.17 0.11 14.18
CA VAL A 36 4.56 -1.04 15.00
C VAL A 36 5.64 -0.65 15.99
N LEU A 37 6.64 0.13 15.58
CA LEU A 37 7.71 0.60 16.46
C LEU A 37 7.13 1.47 17.60
N LEU A 38 6.29 2.45 17.27
CA LEU A 38 5.61 3.29 18.26
C LEU A 38 4.80 2.45 19.26
N CYS A 39 4.04 1.48 18.75
CA CYS A 39 3.28 0.56 19.59
C CYS A 39 4.17 -0.29 20.51
N LYS A 40 5.33 -0.76 20.01
CA LYS A 40 6.31 -1.51 20.82
C LYS A 40 6.93 -0.66 21.92
N GLU A 41 7.14 0.63 21.66
CA GLU A 41 7.67 1.58 22.65
C GLU A 41 6.59 2.07 23.63
N GLY A 42 5.33 1.63 23.48
CA GLY A 42 4.21 2.06 24.30
C GLY A 42 3.79 3.51 24.04
N GLN A 43 4.17 4.07 22.89
CA GLN A 43 3.80 5.40 22.46
C GLN A 43 2.43 5.39 21.76
N GLU A 44 1.76 6.55 21.78
CA GLU A 44 0.53 6.73 21.01
C GLU A 44 0.84 6.61 19.51
N PHE A 45 0.10 5.73 18.83
CA PHE A 45 0.21 5.53 17.40
C PHE A 45 -1.14 5.69 16.70
N SER A 46 -1.08 5.95 15.40
CA SER A 46 -2.25 5.97 14.53
C SER A 46 -2.04 5.08 13.31
N THR A 47 -3.14 4.52 12.81
CA THR A 47 -3.20 3.79 11.54
C THR A 47 -3.65 4.66 10.38
N ASP A 48 -3.91 5.96 10.61
CA ASP A 48 -4.39 6.90 9.59
C ASP A 48 -3.46 6.99 8.39
N THR A 49 -2.14 7.06 8.63
CA THR A 49 -1.14 7.12 7.55
C THR A 49 -1.16 5.85 6.71
N ILE A 50 -1.21 4.68 7.35
CA ILE A 50 -1.30 3.37 6.67
C ILE A 50 -2.58 3.30 5.83
N ASN A 51 -3.70 3.77 6.39
CA ASN A 51 -5.01 3.74 5.75
C ASN A 51 -5.12 4.77 4.62
N ALA A 52 -4.47 5.92 4.73
CA ALA A 52 -4.41 6.92 3.66
C ALA A 52 -3.64 6.38 2.44
N VAL A 53 -2.55 5.64 2.66
CA VAL A 53 -1.82 4.97 1.55
C VAL A 53 -2.64 3.81 1.01
N THR A 54 -3.27 3.02 1.88
CA THR A 54 -4.16 1.92 1.49
C THR A 54 -5.34 2.41 0.61
N ALA A 55 -5.91 3.57 0.93
CA ALA A 55 -6.95 4.20 0.13
C ALA A 55 -6.44 4.56 -1.28
N GLN A 56 -5.24 5.13 -1.39
CA GLN A 56 -4.61 5.44 -2.69
C GLN A 56 -4.35 4.18 -3.51
N ILE A 57 -3.89 3.09 -2.89
CA ILE A 57 -3.70 1.80 -3.57
C ILE A 57 -5.05 1.28 -4.07
N ASN A 58 -6.09 1.33 -3.24
CA ASN A 58 -7.43 0.85 -3.60
C ASN A 58 -8.07 1.69 -4.70
N GLU A 59 -7.81 2.99 -4.74
CA GLU A 59 -8.23 3.87 -5.83
C GLU A 59 -7.49 3.54 -7.14
N LEU A 60 -6.16 3.35 -7.07
CA LEU A 60 -5.35 2.93 -8.21
C LEU A 60 -5.83 1.59 -8.79
N ALA A 61 -6.14 0.63 -7.91
CA ALA A 61 -6.67 -0.68 -8.27
C ALA A 61 -8.05 -0.58 -8.93
N LYS A 62 -8.98 0.19 -8.35
CA LYS A 62 -10.32 0.39 -8.92
C LYS A 62 -10.29 1.01 -10.31
N ASN A 63 -9.42 2.00 -10.51
CA ASN A 63 -9.36 2.76 -11.77
C ASN A 63 -8.69 2.00 -12.92
N ASN A 64 -7.86 1.00 -12.63
CA ASN A 64 -7.04 0.36 -13.66
C ASN A 64 -7.16 -1.17 -13.70
N GLY A 65 -7.59 -1.84 -12.62
CA GLY A 65 -7.90 -3.27 -12.58
C GLY A 65 -6.71 -4.24 -12.64
N ILE A 66 -5.48 -3.75 -12.78
CA ILE A 66 -4.28 -4.61 -12.96
C ILE A 66 -3.51 -4.84 -11.65
N VAL A 67 -3.75 -4.00 -10.63
CA VAL A 67 -3.07 -4.07 -9.33
C VAL A 67 -4.05 -4.45 -8.23
N PRO A 68 -3.63 -5.24 -7.23
CA PRO A 68 -4.53 -5.72 -6.19
C PRO A 68 -4.92 -4.60 -5.21
N THR A 69 -6.10 -4.74 -4.60
CA THR A 69 -6.51 -3.94 -3.46
C THR A 69 -5.82 -4.42 -2.17
N ARG A 70 -5.80 -3.55 -1.16
CA ARG A 70 -5.25 -3.80 0.17
C ARG A 70 -6.31 -3.56 1.24
N GLN A 71 -6.25 -4.36 2.31
CA GLN A 71 -7.12 -4.20 3.47
C GLN A 71 -6.65 -3.01 4.32
N PHE A 72 -7.63 -2.24 4.83
CA PHE A 72 -7.38 -1.23 5.86
C PHE A 72 -6.90 -1.88 7.15
N VAL A 73 -6.11 -1.13 7.92
CA VAL A 73 -5.50 -1.57 9.18
C VAL A 73 -6.15 -0.83 10.34
N THR A 74 -6.52 -1.56 11.37
CA THR A 74 -7.08 -1.05 12.63
C THR A 74 -5.99 -1.05 13.69
N LYS A 75 -6.20 -0.26 14.76
CA LYS A 75 -5.26 -0.24 15.89
C LYS A 75 -5.11 -1.63 16.51
N GLU A 76 -6.22 -2.34 16.69
CA GLU A 76 -6.26 -3.71 17.22
C GLU A 76 -5.35 -4.66 16.42
N MET A 77 -5.39 -4.60 15.07
CA MET A 77 -4.51 -5.43 14.24
C MET A 77 -3.01 -5.17 14.49
N VAL A 78 -2.64 -3.92 14.78
CA VAL A 78 -1.25 -3.56 15.10
C VAL A 78 -0.88 -4.08 16.50
N GLU A 79 -1.76 -3.90 17.49
CA GLU A 79 -1.54 -4.37 18.86
C GLU A 79 -1.41 -5.89 18.90
N GLU A 80 -2.31 -6.61 18.24
CA GLU A 80 -2.24 -8.08 18.13
C GLU A 80 -0.94 -8.53 17.47
N TYR A 81 -0.50 -7.84 16.42
CA TYR A 81 0.76 -8.15 15.74
C TYR A 81 1.96 -7.94 16.66
N VAL A 82 2.00 -6.81 17.37
CA VAL A 82 3.06 -6.48 18.33
C VAL A 82 3.08 -7.48 19.50
N GLN A 83 1.92 -7.86 20.02
CA GLN A 83 1.80 -8.87 21.07
C GLN A 83 2.34 -10.23 20.62
N ARG A 84 2.07 -10.65 19.38
CA ARG A 84 2.63 -11.88 18.80
C ARG A 84 4.13 -11.84 18.59
N LEU A 85 4.74 -10.66 18.45
CA LEU A 85 6.19 -10.52 18.32
C LEU A 85 6.94 -10.58 19.66
N ASN A 86 6.26 -10.22 20.75
CA ASN A 86 6.84 -10.16 22.09
C ASN A 86 6.64 -11.47 22.89
N ASN A 87 5.91 -12.44 22.34
CA ASN A 87 5.54 -13.72 22.95
C ASN A 87 6.22 -14.87 22.22
#